data_AF-A0A246WN40-F1
#
_entry.id   AF-A0A246WN40-F1
#
_cell.length_a   1.000
_cell.length_b   1.000
_cell.length_c   1.000
_cell.angle_alpha   90.00
_cell.angle_beta   90.00
_cell.angle_gamma   90.00
#
_symmetry.space_group_name_H-M   'P 1'
#
loop_
_entity.id
_entity.type
_entity.pdbx_description
1 polymer ?
#
loop_
_entity_poly.entity_id
_entity_poly.type
_entity_poly.pdbx_seq_one_letter_code
_entity_poly.pdbx_strand_id
1 'polypeptide(L)'
;MSNIHVNDTVVHAFSQLVDDSGNNGSYREPSHSDIEFQVNASGLAKFDPKQQGQTIGKAKRVRAVLHEAMTANPVDASKFVTGLLGKIRACGGFRAGAPNFVGNDAIANAKSACDSVGFILADDGTLLPKVLTSLRGPELTEALLGYARRAQQGAEDAALVAGTGKDLLEATAAHVLMTIQSNYPTGANFQSLLGMAFIALGLAVPEIPEAPGESPVRAMERGLFATALGVNRVRNKQGTGHGRPWISTLTEVEAKAAIESIGTVASYLLGKLAARRK
;
A
#
# COMPACT_ATOMS: atom_id res chain seq x y z
N MET A 1 -8.93 -8.22 -4.94
CA MET A 1 -8.54 -6.92 -5.53
C MET A 1 -7.71 -6.20 -4.48
N SER A 2 -6.57 -5.60 -4.84
CA SER A 2 -5.77 -4.86 -3.87
C SER A 2 -6.53 -3.64 -3.34
N ASN A 3 -6.63 -3.51 -2.02
CA ASN A 3 -7.36 -2.43 -1.37
C ASN A 3 -6.48 -1.18 -1.23
N ILE A 4 -7.04 0.00 -1.55
CA ILE A 4 -6.35 1.27 -1.32
C ILE A 4 -6.42 1.62 0.16
N HIS A 5 -5.26 1.89 0.76
CA HIS A 5 -5.21 2.37 2.13
C HIS A 5 -5.71 3.81 2.20
N VAL A 6 -6.79 4.04 2.95
CA VAL A 6 -7.37 5.37 3.15
C VAL A 6 -6.68 6.03 4.35
N ASN A 7 -6.09 7.21 4.14
CA ASN A 7 -5.55 8.09 5.19
C ASN A 7 -6.08 9.51 5.00
N ASP A 8 -5.75 10.44 5.89
CA ASP A 8 -6.23 11.84 5.82
C ASP A 8 -6.00 12.50 4.46
N THR A 9 -4.85 12.27 3.83
CA THR A 9 -4.52 12.80 2.51
C THR A 9 -5.47 12.26 1.44
N VAL A 10 -5.74 10.95 1.45
CA VAL A 10 -6.72 10.30 0.56
C VAL A 10 -8.13 10.82 0.85
N VAL A 11 -8.53 10.93 2.12
CA VAL A 11 -9.84 11.48 2.52
C VAL A 11 -10.04 12.89 1.96
N HIS A 12 -9.04 13.75 2.13
CA HIS A 12 -9.11 15.13 1.65
C HIS A 12 -9.19 15.19 0.13
N ALA A 13 -8.28 14.50 -0.57
CA ALA A 13 -8.23 14.52 -2.03
C ALA A 13 -9.51 13.95 -2.67
N PHE A 14 -10.04 12.83 -2.16
CA PHE A 14 -11.28 12.25 -2.68
C PHE A 14 -12.51 13.11 -2.36
N SER A 15 -12.51 13.85 -1.24
CA SER A 15 -13.58 14.82 -0.97
C SER A 15 -13.62 15.97 -1.99
N GLN A 16 -12.46 16.38 -2.53
CA GLN A 16 -12.36 17.43 -3.54
C GLN A 16 -12.91 17.00 -4.91
N LEU A 17 -12.80 15.70 -5.25
CA LEU A 17 -13.32 15.17 -6.52
C LEU A 17 -14.85 15.29 -6.68
N VAL A 18 -15.57 15.51 -5.58
CA VAL A 18 -17.04 15.68 -5.56
C VAL A 18 -17.46 17.05 -5.04
N ASP A 19 -16.52 17.99 -4.95
CA ASP A 19 -16.84 19.35 -4.53
C ASP A 19 -17.47 20.12 -5.69
N ASP A 20 -18.57 20.81 -5.38
CA ASP A 20 -19.37 21.58 -6.32
C ASP A 20 -19.27 23.09 -6.05
N SER A 21 -18.61 23.49 -4.95
CA SER A 21 -18.57 24.89 -4.49
C SER A 21 -17.94 25.86 -5.50
N GLY A 22 -17.05 25.37 -6.37
CA GLY A 22 -16.39 26.16 -7.41
C GLY A 22 -17.07 26.18 -8.78
N ASN A 23 -18.21 25.48 -8.98
CA ASN A 23 -18.77 25.25 -10.32
C ASN A 23 -19.79 26.31 -10.79
N ASN A 24 -19.75 27.53 -10.24
CA ASN A 24 -20.67 28.64 -10.57
C ASN A 24 -22.16 28.24 -10.57
N GLY A 25 -22.56 27.33 -9.66
CA GLY A 25 -23.94 26.84 -9.55
C GLY A 25 -24.34 25.77 -10.58
N SER A 26 -23.45 25.34 -11.47
CA SER A 26 -23.72 24.22 -12.37
C SER A 26 -23.59 22.90 -11.64
N TYR A 27 -24.66 22.11 -11.71
CA TYR A 27 -24.76 20.80 -11.06
C TYR A 27 -23.68 19.84 -11.58
N ARG A 28 -23.06 19.11 -10.65
CA ARG A 28 -22.02 18.12 -10.95
C ARG A 28 -22.40 16.78 -10.33
N GLU A 29 -22.20 15.71 -11.08
CA GLU A 29 -22.29 14.33 -10.63
C GLU A 29 -20.98 13.93 -9.91
N PRO A 30 -21.02 13.03 -8.92
CA PRO A 30 -22.17 12.26 -8.44
C PRO A 30 -23.18 13.08 -7.64
N SER A 31 -24.45 12.68 -7.73
CA SER A 31 -25.55 13.20 -6.90
C SER A 31 -25.43 12.77 -5.42
N HIS A 32 -26.24 13.37 -4.55
CA HIS A 32 -26.39 12.86 -3.18
C HIS A 32 -26.93 11.43 -3.15
N SER A 33 -27.81 11.04 -4.07
CA SER A 33 -28.30 9.65 -4.18
C SER A 33 -27.20 8.69 -4.60
N ASP A 34 -26.30 9.09 -5.51
CA ASP A 34 -25.19 8.24 -5.94
C ASP A 34 -24.17 8.03 -4.82
N ILE A 35 -23.84 9.09 -4.07
CA ILE A 35 -22.98 8.96 -2.89
C ILE A 35 -23.62 7.99 -1.88
N GLU A 36 -24.92 8.12 -1.65
CA GLU A 36 -25.66 7.24 -0.74
C GLU A 36 -25.62 5.78 -1.18
N PHE A 37 -25.85 5.53 -2.48
CA PHE A 37 -25.75 4.20 -3.05
C PHE A 37 -24.37 3.58 -2.81
N GLN A 38 -23.28 4.33 -3.05
CA GLN A 38 -21.92 3.84 -2.83
C GLN A 38 -21.60 3.62 -1.35
N VAL A 39 -22.07 4.51 -0.46
CA VAL A 39 -21.97 4.33 0.99
C VAL A 39 -22.66 3.04 1.43
N ASN A 40 -23.89 2.80 0.96
CA ASN A 40 -24.65 1.60 1.32
C ASN A 40 -24.01 0.33 0.76
N ALA A 41 -23.55 0.36 -0.50
CA ALA A 41 -22.86 -0.75 -1.14
C ALA A 41 -21.56 -1.13 -0.41
N SER A 42 -20.91 -0.16 0.23
CA SER A 42 -19.71 -0.38 1.06
C SER A 42 -20.01 -0.75 2.52
N GLY A 43 -21.28 -0.76 2.96
CA GLY A 43 -21.64 -1.05 4.36
C GLY A 43 -21.36 0.09 5.35
N LEU A 44 -21.15 1.32 4.86
CA LEU A 44 -20.75 2.48 5.67
C LEU A 44 -21.92 3.39 6.07
N ALA A 45 -23.17 2.97 5.89
CA ALA A 45 -24.38 3.75 6.15
C ALA A 45 -24.40 4.41 7.55
N LYS A 46 -23.90 3.70 8.57
CA LYS A 46 -23.81 4.20 9.96
C LYS A 46 -22.97 5.48 10.10
N PHE A 47 -22.00 5.70 9.21
CA PHE A 47 -21.10 6.85 9.23
C PHE A 47 -21.59 8.02 8.36
N ASP A 48 -22.73 7.86 7.70
CA ASP A 48 -23.25 8.87 6.77
C ASP A 48 -24.10 9.92 7.48
N PRO A 49 -23.63 11.17 7.62
CA PRO A 49 -24.36 12.20 8.36
C PRO A 49 -25.73 12.51 7.72
N LYS A 50 -25.87 12.33 6.40
CA LYS A 50 -27.15 12.57 5.72
C LYS A 50 -28.21 11.53 6.11
N GLN A 51 -27.81 10.27 6.29
CA GLN A 51 -28.72 9.22 6.77
C GLN A 51 -29.08 9.40 8.26
N GLN A 52 -28.29 10.19 8.98
CA GLN A 52 -28.59 10.65 10.34
C GLN A 52 -29.43 11.94 10.36
N GLY A 53 -29.98 12.38 9.21
CA GLY A 53 -30.85 13.54 9.11
C GLY A 53 -30.12 14.90 8.98
N GLN A 54 -28.80 14.92 8.82
CA GLN A 54 -28.05 16.17 8.67
C GLN A 54 -28.11 16.71 7.24
N THR A 55 -28.29 18.02 7.10
CA THR A 55 -28.15 18.71 5.80
C THR A 55 -26.69 19.08 5.59
N ILE A 56 -26.01 18.40 4.67
CA ILE A 56 -24.56 18.51 4.45
C ILE A 56 -24.22 18.46 2.96
N GLY A 57 -23.23 19.24 2.53
CA GLY A 57 -22.75 19.21 1.14
C GLY A 57 -21.97 17.93 0.81
N LYS A 58 -21.89 17.57 -0.48
CA LYS A 58 -21.28 16.32 -0.97
C LYS A 58 -19.85 16.09 -0.50
N ALA A 59 -18.96 17.06 -0.68
CA ALA A 59 -17.56 16.96 -0.24
C ALA A 59 -17.43 16.72 1.27
N LYS A 60 -18.18 17.48 2.08
CA LYS A 60 -18.20 17.31 3.54
C LYS A 60 -18.76 15.95 3.94
N ARG A 61 -19.77 15.44 3.23
CA ARG A 61 -20.36 14.11 3.45
C ARG A 61 -19.35 12.99 3.16
N VAL A 62 -18.70 13.02 1.99
CA VAL A 62 -17.66 12.03 1.62
C VAL A 62 -16.51 12.06 2.62
N ARG A 63 -16.08 13.26 3.03
CA ARG A 63 -15.04 13.44 4.05
C ARG A 63 -15.44 12.79 5.38
N ALA A 64 -16.64 13.05 5.89
CA ALA A 64 -17.10 12.50 7.16
C ALA A 64 -17.14 10.97 7.14
N VAL A 65 -17.73 10.38 6.08
CA VAL A 65 -17.81 8.92 5.95
C VAL A 65 -16.42 8.30 5.90
N LEU A 66 -15.51 8.83 5.06
CA LEU A 66 -14.16 8.28 4.92
C LEU A 66 -13.31 8.48 6.18
N HIS A 67 -13.43 9.62 6.86
CA HIS A 67 -12.68 9.90 8.08
C HIS A 67 -13.03 8.95 9.22
N GLU A 68 -14.32 8.62 9.40
CA GLU A 68 -14.72 7.61 10.40
C GLU A 68 -14.32 6.20 9.95
N ALA A 69 -14.53 5.89 8.67
CA ALA A 69 -14.29 4.55 8.13
C ALA A 69 -12.80 4.19 8.03
N MET A 70 -11.89 5.15 7.86
CA MET A 70 -10.45 4.85 7.67
C MET A 70 -9.85 4.11 8.88
N THR A 71 -10.33 4.41 10.09
CA THR A 71 -9.87 3.77 11.32
C THR A 71 -10.78 2.61 11.71
N ALA A 72 -12.10 2.79 11.63
CA ALA A 72 -13.05 1.79 12.11
C ALA A 72 -13.19 0.59 11.16
N ASN A 73 -13.29 0.85 9.85
CA ASN A 73 -13.58 -0.15 8.81
C ASN A 73 -12.72 0.11 7.54
N PRO A 74 -11.39 -0.05 7.58
CA PRO A 74 -10.49 0.35 6.49
C PRO A 74 -10.76 -0.37 5.15
N VAL A 75 -11.19 -1.64 5.19
CA VAL A 75 -11.54 -2.41 3.98
C VAL A 75 -12.77 -1.83 3.29
N ASP A 76 -13.79 -1.45 4.07
CA ASP A 76 -15.02 -0.87 3.53
C ASP A 76 -14.79 0.56 3.05
N ALA A 77 -13.90 1.32 3.70
CA ALA A 77 -13.44 2.62 3.21
C ALA A 77 -12.80 2.50 1.81
N SER A 78 -11.94 1.49 1.60
CA SER A 78 -11.35 1.19 0.29
C SER A 78 -12.41 0.85 -0.78
N LYS A 79 -13.42 0.04 -0.42
CA LYS A 79 -14.54 -0.27 -1.32
C LYS A 79 -15.31 0.99 -1.71
N PHE A 80 -15.60 1.87 -0.75
CA PHE A 80 -16.28 3.12 -0.99
C PHE A 80 -15.49 4.04 -1.94
N VAL A 81 -14.18 4.20 -1.69
CA VAL A 81 -13.27 4.96 -2.57
C VAL A 81 -13.32 4.42 -4.00
N THR A 82 -13.21 3.10 -4.16
CA THR A 82 -13.21 2.44 -5.48
C THR A 82 -14.55 2.63 -6.21
N GLY A 83 -15.67 2.44 -5.52
CA GLY A 83 -17.01 2.61 -6.07
C GLY A 83 -17.32 4.06 -6.45
N LEU A 84 -16.95 5.02 -5.59
CA LEU A 84 -17.09 6.45 -5.84
C LEU A 84 -16.29 6.88 -7.06
N LEU A 85 -15.03 6.44 -7.17
CA LEU A 85 -14.18 6.74 -8.32
C LEU A 85 -14.78 6.17 -9.62
N GLY A 86 -15.30 4.94 -9.57
CA GLY A 86 -16.00 4.32 -10.68
C GLY A 86 -17.18 5.17 -11.18
N LYS A 87 -17.97 5.72 -10.25
CA LYS A 87 -19.09 6.63 -10.58
C LYS A 87 -18.60 7.96 -11.17
N ILE A 88 -17.60 8.61 -10.57
CA ILE A 88 -17.03 9.87 -11.09
C ILE A 88 -16.52 9.68 -12.51
N ARG A 89 -15.81 8.57 -12.77
CA ARG A 89 -15.34 8.20 -14.11
C ARG A 89 -16.48 7.97 -15.09
N ALA A 90 -17.51 7.23 -14.71
CA ALA A 90 -18.67 6.97 -15.55
C ALA A 90 -19.41 8.26 -15.94
N CYS A 91 -19.41 9.26 -15.07
CA CYS A 91 -19.98 10.59 -15.33
C CYS A 91 -19.04 11.54 -16.10
N GLY A 92 -17.85 11.10 -16.51
CA GLY A 92 -16.91 11.92 -17.26
C GLY A 92 -16.03 12.85 -16.42
N GLY A 93 -15.94 12.63 -15.10
CA GLY A 93 -15.18 13.49 -14.18
C GLY A 93 -13.69 13.65 -14.51
N PHE A 94 -13.12 12.71 -15.25
CA PHE A 94 -11.71 12.68 -15.65
C PHE A 94 -11.46 13.16 -17.09
N ARG A 95 -12.50 13.63 -17.80
CA ARG A 95 -12.37 14.09 -19.19
C ARG A 95 -12.45 15.61 -19.24
N ALA A 96 -11.34 16.28 -19.56
CA ALA A 96 -11.23 17.74 -19.56
C ALA A 96 -12.31 18.47 -20.41
N GLY A 97 -12.84 17.82 -21.45
CA GLY A 97 -13.91 18.35 -22.30
C GLY A 97 -15.32 17.99 -21.87
N ALA A 98 -15.52 17.22 -20.80
CA ALA A 98 -16.85 16.83 -20.33
C ALA A 98 -17.44 17.91 -19.40
N PRO A 99 -18.77 18.15 -19.44
CA PRO A 99 -19.42 19.08 -18.52
C PRO A 99 -19.20 18.75 -17.04
N ASN A 100 -18.95 17.47 -16.72
CA ASN A 100 -18.74 16.99 -15.37
C ASN A 100 -17.27 16.94 -14.93
N PHE A 101 -16.36 17.53 -15.68
CA PHE A 101 -14.93 17.49 -15.37
C PHE A 101 -14.65 18.07 -13.97
N VAL A 102 -13.90 17.33 -13.15
CA VAL A 102 -13.66 17.70 -11.74
C VAL A 102 -12.58 18.77 -11.58
N GLY A 103 -11.80 19.04 -12.64
CA GLY A 103 -10.71 20.00 -12.64
C GLY A 103 -9.32 19.35 -12.49
N ASN A 104 -8.32 19.97 -13.11
CA ASN A 104 -6.95 19.45 -13.14
C ASN A 104 -6.33 19.37 -11.74
N ASP A 105 -6.56 20.38 -10.90
CA ASP A 105 -5.97 20.43 -9.56
C ASP A 105 -6.52 19.31 -8.65
N ALA A 106 -7.84 19.06 -8.70
CA ALA A 106 -8.45 17.98 -7.95
C ALA A 106 -7.93 16.60 -8.40
N ILE A 107 -7.74 16.40 -9.71
CA ILE A 107 -7.14 15.17 -10.26
C ILE A 107 -5.67 15.04 -9.83
N ALA A 108 -4.88 16.11 -9.92
CA ALA A 108 -3.47 16.10 -9.51
C ALA A 108 -3.32 15.77 -8.03
N ASN A 109 -4.15 16.37 -7.16
CA ASN A 109 -4.18 16.06 -5.74
C ASN A 109 -4.56 14.60 -5.48
N ALA A 110 -5.58 14.08 -6.16
CA ALA A 110 -5.99 12.67 -6.05
C ALA A 110 -4.90 11.71 -6.53
N LYS A 111 -4.19 12.04 -7.61
CA LYS A 111 -3.03 11.27 -8.09
C LYS A 111 -1.92 11.23 -7.06
N SER A 112 -1.53 12.38 -6.52
CA SER A 112 -0.50 12.47 -5.50
C SER A 112 -0.89 11.71 -4.23
N ALA A 113 -2.16 11.78 -3.82
CA ALA A 113 -2.66 11.05 -2.67
C ALA A 113 -2.59 9.53 -2.88
N CYS A 114 -3.07 9.03 -4.03
CA CYS A 114 -2.99 7.62 -4.40
C CYS A 114 -1.53 7.13 -4.48
N ASP A 115 -0.63 7.90 -5.08
CA ASP A 115 0.78 7.50 -5.21
C ASP A 115 1.45 7.35 -3.84
N SER A 116 1.13 8.24 -2.89
CA SER A 116 1.61 8.16 -1.51
C SER A 116 1.20 6.88 -0.77
N VAL A 117 0.12 6.23 -1.22
CA VAL A 117 -0.39 4.97 -0.68
C VAL A 117 -0.18 3.78 -1.64
N GLY A 118 0.70 3.93 -2.64
CA GLY A 118 1.13 2.85 -3.54
C GLY A 118 0.15 2.50 -4.66
N PHE A 119 -0.71 3.44 -5.05
CA PHE A 119 -1.64 3.31 -6.16
C PHE A 119 -1.37 4.39 -7.22
N ILE A 120 -1.49 4.01 -8.48
CA ILE A 120 -1.49 4.95 -9.60
C ILE A 120 -2.95 5.24 -9.94
N LEU A 121 -3.32 6.53 -9.94
CA LEU A 121 -4.55 7.01 -10.54
C LEU A 121 -4.22 7.53 -11.95
N ALA A 122 -4.71 6.86 -12.98
CA ALA A 122 -4.50 7.25 -14.37
C ALA A 122 -5.36 8.47 -14.75
N ASP A 123 -5.03 9.11 -15.87
CA ASP A 123 -5.77 10.28 -16.40
C ASP A 123 -7.24 9.98 -16.71
N ASP A 124 -7.59 8.74 -16.97
CA ASP A 124 -8.95 8.29 -17.23
C ASP A 124 -9.73 7.95 -15.94
N GLY A 125 -9.13 8.12 -14.76
CA GLY A 125 -9.71 7.76 -13.48
C GLY A 125 -9.58 6.28 -13.12
N THR A 126 -8.79 5.50 -13.86
CA THR A 126 -8.49 4.11 -13.51
C THR A 126 -7.49 4.06 -12.36
N LEU A 127 -7.84 3.33 -11.30
CA LEU A 127 -6.99 3.13 -10.13
C LEU A 127 -6.31 1.76 -10.21
N LEU A 128 -4.99 1.75 -10.18
CA LEU A 128 -4.18 0.53 -10.28
C LEU A 128 -3.19 0.47 -9.12
N PRO A 129 -2.91 -0.73 -8.56
CA PRO A 129 -1.77 -0.90 -7.68
C PRO A 129 -0.47 -0.57 -8.45
N LYS A 130 0.46 0.13 -7.81
CA LYS A 130 1.75 0.43 -8.41
C LYS A 130 2.54 -0.87 -8.60
N VAL A 131 2.73 -1.32 -9.85
CA VAL A 131 3.45 -2.57 -10.14
C VAL A 131 4.95 -2.34 -9.94
N LEU A 132 5.57 -3.05 -8.99
CA LEU A 132 6.97 -2.86 -8.63
C LEU A 132 7.96 -3.16 -9.77
N THR A 133 7.64 -4.08 -10.69
CA THR A 133 8.57 -4.55 -11.73
C THR A 133 8.86 -3.52 -12.84
N SER A 134 8.02 -2.48 -13.00
CA SER A 134 8.24 -1.42 -13.99
C SER A 134 8.98 -0.20 -13.43
N LEU A 135 9.14 -0.12 -12.11
CA LEU A 135 9.83 0.99 -11.46
C LEU A 135 11.34 0.75 -11.42
N ARG A 136 12.13 1.82 -11.43
CA ARG A 136 13.59 1.76 -11.20
C ARG A 136 14.05 2.92 -10.32
N GLY A 137 15.26 2.78 -9.78
CA GLY A 137 15.94 3.89 -9.11
C GLY A 137 15.15 4.47 -7.93
N PRO A 138 15.07 5.81 -7.79
CA PRO A 138 14.37 6.46 -6.67
C PRO A 138 12.88 6.11 -6.57
N GLU A 139 12.18 5.97 -7.71
CA GLU A 139 10.75 5.64 -7.72
C GLU A 139 10.46 4.25 -7.15
N LEU A 140 11.34 3.28 -7.45
CA LEU A 140 11.25 1.95 -6.86
C LEU A 140 11.58 1.97 -5.36
N THR A 141 12.54 2.80 -4.93
CA THR A 141 12.81 3.00 -3.49
C THR A 141 11.56 3.51 -2.76
N GLU A 142 10.92 4.57 -3.25
CA GLU A 142 9.72 5.13 -2.62
C GLU A 142 8.55 4.16 -2.61
N ALA A 143 8.33 3.43 -3.71
CA ALA A 143 7.30 2.40 -3.76
C ALA A 143 7.54 1.29 -2.72
N LEU A 144 8.76 0.74 -2.67
CA LEU A 144 9.12 -0.30 -1.69
C LEU A 144 9.01 0.21 -0.24
N LEU A 145 9.36 1.47 0.03
CA LEU A 145 9.15 2.09 1.35
C LEU A 145 7.65 2.18 1.70
N GLY A 146 6.80 2.53 0.73
CA GLY A 146 5.34 2.50 0.90
C GLY A 146 4.80 1.11 1.24
N TYR A 147 5.27 0.07 0.55
CA TYR A 147 4.92 -1.33 0.87
C TYR A 147 5.43 -1.74 2.26
N ALA A 148 6.66 -1.37 2.62
CA ALA A 148 7.24 -1.69 3.91
C ALA A 148 6.47 -1.03 5.06
N ARG A 149 6.10 0.26 4.94
CA ARG A 149 5.28 0.96 5.94
C ARG A 149 3.91 0.32 6.14
N ARG A 150 3.24 -0.07 5.05
CA ARG A 150 1.96 -0.79 5.14
C ARG A 150 2.11 -2.13 5.85
N ALA A 151 3.17 -2.87 5.53
CA ALA A 151 3.48 -4.14 6.19
C ALA A 151 3.72 -3.95 7.70
N GLN A 152 4.42 -2.87 8.10
CA GLN A 152 4.63 -2.50 9.52
C GLN A 152 3.36 -2.11 10.28
N GLN A 153 2.30 -1.68 9.58
CA GLN A 153 1.02 -1.33 10.21
C GLN A 153 0.10 -2.55 10.41
N GLY A 154 0.49 -3.73 9.90
CA GLY A 154 -0.31 -4.94 10.04
C GLY A 154 -1.69 -4.85 9.36
N ALA A 155 -1.85 -3.97 8.37
CA ALA A 155 -3.14 -3.75 7.70
C ALA A 155 -3.64 -5.08 7.08
N GLU A 156 -4.76 -5.56 7.60
CA GLU A 156 -5.37 -6.87 7.31
C GLU A 156 -5.86 -6.99 5.86
N ASP A 157 -4.98 -7.40 4.96
CA ASP A 157 -5.41 -8.10 3.76
C ASP A 157 -4.86 -9.53 3.86
N ALA A 158 -5.63 -10.43 4.51
CA ALA A 158 -5.24 -11.82 4.79
C ALA A 158 -4.93 -12.62 3.50
N ALA A 159 -5.42 -12.16 2.34
CA ALA A 159 -5.06 -12.71 1.02
C ALA A 159 -3.63 -12.31 0.57
N LEU A 160 -3.05 -11.28 1.19
CA LEU A 160 -1.74 -10.71 0.91
C LEU A 160 -0.65 -11.38 1.77
N VAL A 161 -0.95 -11.73 3.02
CA VAL A 161 0.02 -12.18 4.05
C VAL A 161 0.75 -13.50 3.73
N ALA A 162 0.21 -14.39 2.89
CA ALA A 162 0.89 -15.65 2.52
C ALA A 162 1.78 -15.54 1.25
N GLY A 163 1.66 -14.47 0.47
CA GLY A 163 2.42 -14.24 -0.77
C GLY A 163 3.38 -13.04 -0.70
N THR A 164 2.92 -11.90 -0.16
CA THR A 164 3.57 -10.61 -0.40
C THR A 164 4.77 -10.33 0.47
N GLY A 165 4.94 -11.04 1.57
CA GLY A 165 6.09 -10.87 2.44
C GLY A 165 7.41 -11.23 1.77
N LYS A 166 7.41 -12.39 1.10
CA LYS A 166 8.55 -12.86 0.31
C LYS A 166 8.77 -11.94 -0.88
N ASP A 167 7.72 -11.63 -1.64
CA ASP A 167 7.81 -10.80 -2.83
C ASP A 167 8.37 -9.41 -2.51
N LEU A 168 7.96 -8.81 -1.39
CA LEU A 168 8.49 -7.52 -0.91
C LEU A 168 9.99 -7.62 -0.60
N LEU A 169 10.42 -8.66 0.12
CA LEU A 169 11.84 -8.83 0.46
C LEU A 169 12.69 -9.21 -0.75
N GLU A 170 12.17 -10.01 -1.70
CA GLU A 170 12.85 -10.31 -2.96
C GLU A 170 12.99 -9.06 -3.83
N ALA A 171 11.91 -8.27 -3.97
CA ALA A 171 11.96 -7.01 -4.70
C ALA A 171 12.92 -6.01 -4.02
N THR A 172 12.93 -5.95 -2.68
CA THR A 172 13.85 -5.09 -1.92
C THR A 172 15.30 -5.53 -2.09
N ALA A 173 15.60 -6.83 -1.95
CA ALA A 173 16.94 -7.38 -2.11
C ALA A 173 17.45 -7.21 -3.55
N ALA A 174 16.61 -7.50 -4.56
CA ALA A 174 16.93 -7.28 -5.96
C ALA A 174 17.20 -5.79 -6.24
N HIS A 175 16.40 -4.87 -5.68
CA HIS A 175 16.61 -3.43 -5.84
C HIS A 175 17.91 -2.95 -5.20
N VAL A 176 18.25 -3.44 -4.01
CA VAL A 176 19.53 -3.16 -3.34
C VAL A 176 20.70 -3.59 -4.22
N LEU A 177 20.68 -4.84 -4.70
CA LEU A 177 21.75 -5.38 -5.55
C LEU A 177 21.84 -4.66 -6.89
N MET A 178 20.71 -4.43 -7.56
CA MET A 178 20.67 -3.67 -8.80
C MET A 178 21.20 -2.25 -8.60
N THR A 179 20.91 -1.61 -7.47
CA THR A 179 21.39 -0.26 -7.16
C THR A 179 22.91 -0.23 -6.90
N ILE A 180 23.44 -1.18 -6.11
CA ILE A 180 24.84 -1.16 -5.67
C ILE A 180 25.76 -1.76 -6.73
N GLN A 181 25.32 -2.82 -7.40
CA GLN A 181 26.13 -3.68 -8.26
C GLN A 181 25.70 -3.64 -9.73
N SER A 182 24.64 -2.90 -10.09
CA SER A 182 24.05 -2.84 -11.43
C SER A 182 23.58 -4.20 -12.00
N ASN A 183 23.49 -5.23 -11.15
CA ASN A 183 23.04 -6.56 -11.52
C ASN A 183 22.57 -7.33 -10.27
N TYR A 184 21.76 -8.36 -10.46
CA TYR A 184 21.46 -9.38 -9.46
C TYR A 184 21.15 -10.72 -10.14
N PRO A 185 21.45 -11.86 -9.51
CA PRO A 185 21.18 -13.18 -10.08
C PRO A 185 19.68 -13.51 -10.05
N THR A 186 19.09 -13.75 -11.22
CA THR A 186 17.65 -14.03 -11.39
C THR A 186 17.23 -15.45 -10.97
N GLY A 187 18.18 -16.35 -10.70
CA GLY A 187 17.94 -17.73 -10.25
C GLY A 187 18.30 -18.00 -8.79
N ALA A 188 18.70 -16.99 -8.02
CA ALA A 188 19.05 -17.17 -6.61
C ALA A 188 17.80 -17.51 -5.78
N ASN A 189 17.93 -18.46 -4.86
CA ASN A 189 16.88 -18.71 -3.88
C ASN A 189 16.75 -17.52 -2.91
N PHE A 190 15.64 -17.45 -2.18
CA PHE A 190 15.34 -16.36 -1.26
C PHE A 190 16.47 -16.04 -0.27
N GLN A 191 17.03 -17.07 0.39
CA GLN A 191 18.08 -16.89 1.39
C GLN A 191 19.34 -16.33 0.75
N SER A 192 19.75 -16.87 -0.39
CA SER A 192 20.91 -16.40 -1.13
C SER A 192 20.73 -14.96 -1.58
N LEU A 193 19.58 -14.61 -2.18
CA LEU A 193 19.29 -13.25 -2.64
C LEU A 193 19.32 -12.24 -1.50
N LEU A 194 18.66 -12.56 -0.38
CA LEU A 194 18.64 -11.70 0.80
C LEU A 194 20.05 -11.56 1.41
N GLY A 195 20.81 -12.66 1.49
CA GLY A 195 22.17 -12.66 2.03
C GLY A 195 23.11 -11.78 1.21
N MET A 196 23.03 -11.87 -0.11
CA MET A 196 23.77 -10.99 -1.02
C MET A 196 23.41 -9.52 -0.79
N ALA A 197 22.14 -9.17 -0.61
CA ALA A 197 21.74 -7.79 -0.35
C ALA A 197 22.25 -7.28 1.00
N PHE A 198 22.20 -8.09 2.06
CA PHE A 198 22.76 -7.74 3.37
C PHE A 198 24.28 -7.49 3.27
N ILE A 199 25.00 -8.42 2.65
CA ILE A 199 26.46 -8.30 2.45
C ILE A 199 26.78 -7.08 1.59
N ALA A 200 26.03 -6.84 0.51
CA ALA A 200 26.23 -5.68 -0.35
C ALA A 200 26.07 -4.37 0.42
N LEU A 201 25.19 -4.31 1.43
CA LEU A 201 25.00 -3.16 2.32
C LEU A 201 26.01 -3.11 3.49
N GLY A 202 26.90 -4.09 3.63
CA GLY A 202 27.86 -4.18 4.73
C GLY A 202 27.27 -4.68 6.05
N LEU A 203 26.08 -5.30 6.00
CA LEU A 203 25.38 -5.82 7.17
C LEU A 203 25.86 -7.23 7.52
N ALA A 204 25.71 -7.60 8.79
CA ALA A 204 26.01 -8.94 9.25
C ALA A 204 24.91 -9.94 8.89
N VAL A 205 25.33 -11.15 8.51
CA VAL A 205 24.47 -12.33 8.33
C VAL A 205 24.95 -13.48 9.23
N PRO A 206 24.10 -14.46 9.60
CA PRO A 206 24.47 -15.55 10.49
C PRO A 206 25.70 -16.36 10.05
N GLU A 207 25.95 -16.43 8.75
CA GLU A 207 27.10 -17.11 8.17
C GLU A 207 28.44 -16.36 8.40
N ILE A 208 28.40 -15.09 8.84
CA ILE A 208 29.58 -14.31 9.23
C ILE A 208 29.78 -14.43 10.75
N PRO A 209 30.88 -15.08 11.22
CA PRO A 209 31.16 -15.24 12.64
C PRO A 209 31.20 -13.91 13.39
N GLU A 210 30.83 -13.93 14.67
CA GLU A 210 30.97 -12.77 15.54
C GLU A 210 32.45 -12.48 15.81
N ALA A 211 32.85 -11.22 15.68
CA ALA A 211 34.20 -10.78 16.03
C ALA A 211 34.25 -10.29 17.48
N PRO A 212 35.36 -10.52 18.21
CA PRO A 212 35.55 -9.95 19.54
C PRO A 212 35.39 -8.42 19.53
N GLY A 213 34.53 -7.89 20.40
CA GLY A 213 34.26 -6.45 20.49
C GLY A 213 33.39 -5.89 19.36
N GLU A 214 32.72 -6.74 18.57
CA GLU A 214 31.82 -6.25 17.53
C GLU A 214 30.61 -5.47 18.09
N SER A 215 30.09 -4.51 17.31
CA SER A 215 28.95 -3.69 17.72
C SER A 215 27.70 -4.54 17.91
N PRO A 216 26.88 -4.30 18.97
CA PRO A 216 25.58 -4.95 19.16
C PRO A 216 24.63 -4.82 17.96
N VAL A 217 24.82 -3.80 17.12
CA VAL A 217 24.05 -3.62 15.87
C VAL A 217 24.23 -4.81 14.93
N ARG A 218 25.41 -5.44 14.90
CA ARG A 218 25.64 -6.63 14.06
C ARG A 218 24.83 -7.83 14.53
N ALA A 219 24.64 -7.99 15.84
CA ALA A 219 23.75 -9.02 16.38
C ALA A 219 22.29 -8.76 15.97
N MET A 220 21.84 -7.50 16.01
CA MET A 220 20.52 -7.09 15.50
C MET A 220 20.37 -7.38 14.00
N GLU A 221 21.38 -7.09 13.17
CA GLU A 221 21.38 -7.38 11.73
C GLU A 221 21.22 -8.88 11.46
N ARG A 222 21.95 -9.75 12.18
CA ARG A 222 21.77 -11.21 12.10
C ARG A 222 20.38 -11.65 12.55
N GLY A 223 19.83 -11.03 13.59
CA GLY A 223 18.46 -11.26 14.05
C GLY A 223 17.41 -10.92 13.00
N LEU A 224 17.52 -9.75 12.35
CA LEU A 224 16.63 -9.35 11.25
C LEU A 224 16.67 -10.34 10.08
N PHE A 225 17.88 -10.80 9.72
CA PHE A 225 18.05 -11.83 8.70
C PHE A 225 17.38 -13.15 9.09
N ALA A 226 17.63 -13.63 10.31
CA ALA A 226 17.03 -14.86 10.82
C ALA A 226 15.49 -14.80 10.88
N THR A 227 14.94 -13.65 11.29
CA THR A 227 13.50 -13.38 11.30
C THR A 227 12.92 -13.47 9.88
N ALA A 228 13.54 -12.84 8.89
CA ALA A 228 13.09 -12.93 7.49
C ALA A 228 13.07 -14.37 6.98
N LEU A 229 14.09 -15.17 7.30
CA LEU A 229 14.12 -16.60 6.95
C LEU A 229 13.07 -17.42 7.70
N GLY A 230 12.82 -17.09 8.97
CA GLY A 230 11.79 -17.73 9.80
C GLY A 230 10.40 -17.52 9.22
N VAL A 231 10.05 -16.29 8.87
CA VAL A 231 8.78 -15.94 8.25
C VAL A 231 8.60 -16.64 6.89
N ASN A 232 9.65 -16.68 6.06
CA ASN A 232 9.60 -17.42 4.78
C ASN A 232 9.43 -18.95 4.98
N ARG A 233 9.98 -19.52 6.06
CA ARG A 233 9.77 -20.95 6.39
C ARG A 233 8.36 -21.24 6.87
N VAL A 234 7.80 -20.35 7.68
CA VAL A 234 6.39 -20.42 8.11
C VAL A 234 5.48 -20.47 6.87
N ARG A 235 5.77 -19.66 5.84
CA ARG A 235 5.11 -19.75 4.53
C ARG A 235 5.32 -21.11 3.84
N ASN A 236 6.58 -21.56 3.69
CA ASN A 236 6.90 -22.77 2.92
C ASN A 236 6.34 -24.07 3.55
N LYS A 237 6.21 -24.14 4.87
CA LYS A 237 5.54 -25.28 5.54
C LYS A 237 4.03 -25.31 5.31
N GLN A 238 3.44 -24.19 4.89
CA GLN A 238 2.02 -24.04 4.65
C GLN A 238 1.66 -24.08 3.15
N GLY A 239 2.63 -23.91 2.22
CA GLY A 239 2.35 -23.80 0.78
C GLY A 239 3.26 -24.61 -0.14
N THR A 240 2.76 -25.74 -0.65
CA THR A 240 3.15 -26.31 -1.94
C THR A 240 2.02 -26.04 -2.94
N GLY A 241 2.25 -25.16 -3.90
CA GLY A 241 1.25 -24.74 -4.87
C GLY A 241 0.67 -25.91 -5.67
N HIS A 242 -0.64 -26.14 -5.54
CA HIS A 242 -1.48 -26.91 -6.47
C HIS A 242 -2.97 -26.57 -6.30
N GLY A 243 -3.32 -25.28 -6.28
CA GLY A 243 -4.70 -24.82 -6.50
C GLY A 243 -5.78 -25.36 -5.55
N ARG A 244 -5.44 -25.79 -4.33
CA ARG A 244 -6.44 -26.17 -3.32
C ARG A 244 -6.82 -24.97 -2.43
N PRO A 245 -8.11 -24.83 -2.05
CA PRO A 245 -8.58 -23.79 -1.12
C PRO A 245 -7.84 -23.89 0.22
N TRP A 246 -7.28 -22.78 0.67
CA TRP A 246 -6.31 -22.68 1.76
C TRP A 246 -6.98 -22.52 3.13
N ILE A 247 -6.47 -23.21 4.16
CA ILE A 247 -6.73 -22.89 5.58
C ILE A 247 -5.36 -22.67 6.23
N SER A 248 -5.05 -21.42 6.57
CA SER A 248 -3.83 -21.07 7.30
C SER A 248 -3.89 -21.69 8.69
N THR A 249 -2.82 -22.36 9.14
CA THR A 249 -2.73 -22.77 10.56
C THR A 249 -2.16 -21.68 11.46
N LEU A 250 -1.82 -20.51 10.92
CA LEU A 250 -1.39 -19.35 11.71
C LEU A 250 -2.59 -18.67 12.33
N THR A 251 -2.44 -18.30 13.59
CA THR A 251 -3.33 -17.34 14.24
C THR A 251 -3.20 -15.96 13.59
N GLU A 252 -4.22 -15.11 13.74
CA GLU A 252 -4.17 -13.71 13.28
C GLU A 252 -2.99 -12.94 13.89
N VAL A 253 -2.65 -13.23 15.15
CA VAL A 253 -1.51 -12.63 15.85
C VAL A 253 -0.18 -13.00 15.19
N GLU A 254 0.01 -14.28 14.86
CA GLU A 254 1.24 -14.75 14.18
C GLU A 254 1.35 -14.21 12.76
N ALA A 255 0.23 -14.16 12.03
CA ALA A 255 0.17 -13.58 10.69
C ALA A 255 0.52 -12.09 10.70
N LYS A 256 -0.01 -11.33 11.67
CA LYS A 256 0.29 -9.92 11.88
C LYS A 256 1.76 -9.71 12.26
N ALA A 257 2.28 -10.46 13.23
CA ALA A 257 3.69 -10.37 13.63
C ALA A 257 4.64 -10.67 12.46
N ALA A 258 4.30 -11.65 11.62
CA ALA A 258 5.08 -12.00 10.44
C ALA A 258 5.17 -10.85 9.43
N ILE A 259 4.03 -10.23 9.07
CA ILE A 259 4.02 -9.15 8.08
C ILE A 259 4.69 -7.87 8.61
N GLU A 260 4.50 -7.54 9.89
CA GLU A 260 5.17 -6.40 10.53
C GLU A 260 6.68 -6.57 10.58
N SER A 261 7.14 -7.80 10.86
CA SER A 261 8.56 -8.16 10.84
C SER A 261 9.17 -7.98 9.46
N ILE A 262 8.47 -8.45 8.41
CA ILE A 262 8.91 -8.26 7.02
C ILE A 262 9.02 -6.77 6.67
N GLY A 263 8.00 -5.98 7.01
CA GLY A 263 8.01 -4.54 6.78
C GLY A 263 9.21 -3.87 7.46
N THR A 264 9.52 -4.29 8.69
CA THR A 264 10.68 -3.81 9.44
C THR A 264 12.01 -4.14 8.76
N VAL A 265 12.18 -5.38 8.29
CA VAL A 265 13.40 -5.78 7.56
C VAL A 265 13.54 -4.99 6.25
N ALA A 266 12.47 -4.86 5.47
CA ALA A 266 12.48 -4.11 4.21
C ALA A 266 12.84 -2.63 4.42
N SER A 267 12.17 -1.97 5.38
CA SER A 267 12.46 -0.58 5.76
C SER A 267 13.91 -0.39 6.19
N TYR A 268 14.48 -1.32 6.95
CA TYR A 268 15.88 -1.26 7.39
C TYR A 268 16.87 -1.31 6.21
N LEU A 269 16.67 -2.25 5.26
CA LEU A 269 17.52 -2.36 4.08
C LEU A 269 17.45 -1.12 3.19
N LEU A 270 16.25 -0.58 2.95
CA LEU A 270 16.06 0.64 2.17
C LEU A 270 16.68 1.86 2.85
N GLY A 271 16.58 1.96 4.19
CA GLY A 271 17.24 3.00 4.97
C GLY A 271 18.77 2.94 4.87
N LYS A 272 19.36 1.74 4.96
CA LYS A 272 20.80 1.53 4.76
C LYS A 272 21.25 1.88 3.34
N LEU A 273 20.45 1.51 2.34
CA LEU A 273 20.70 1.86 0.94
C LEU A 273 20.70 3.38 0.73
N ALA A 274 19.74 4.09 1.32
CA ALA A 274 19.64 5.54 1.24
C ALA A 274 20.80 6.24 1.94
N ALA A 275 21.21 5.77 3.13
CA ALA A 275 22.34 6.31 3.87
C ALA A 275 23.67 6.19 3.11
N ARG A 276 23.82 5.17 2.27
CA ARG A 276 25.02 4.97 1.43
C ARG A 276 25.12 5.89 0.22
N ARG A 277 24.01 6.50 -0.21
CA ARG A 277 23.98 7.44 -1.34
C ARG A 277 24.31 8.88 -0.92
N LYS A 278 24.36 9.16 0.38
CA LYS A 278 24.79 10.45 0.94
C LYS A 278 26.30 10.45 1.17
#